data_AF-A0A399ZBN2-F1
#
_entry.id   AF-A0A399ZBN2-F1
#
_cell.length_a   1.000
_cell.length_b   1.000
_cell.length_c   1.000
_cell.angle_alpha   90.00
_cell.angle_beta   90.00
_cell.angle_gamma   90.00
#
_symmetry.space_group_name_H-M   'P 1'
#
loop_
_entity.id
_entity.type
_entity.pdbx_description
1 polymer ?
#
loop_
_entity_poly.entity_id
_entity_poly.type
_entity_poly.pdbx_seq_one_letter_code
_entity_poly.pdbx_strand_id
1 'polypeptide(L)' 'MRCVQCGICSYNCPINIDVRRHAWTGEAVQNSRCLTCGECVARCPRGALRFERTDLFGETAK' A
#
# COMPACT_ATOMS: atom_id res chain seq x y z
N MET A 1 -9.99 7.01 -6.63
CA MET A 1 -10.36 6.81 -5.21
C MET A 1 -9.44 7.64 -4.34
N ARG A 2 -9.93 8.36 -3.32
CA ARG A 2 -9.14 9.31 -2.49
C ARG A 2 -9.10 8.86 -1.03
N CYS A 3 -7.95 8.94 -0.38
CA CYS A 3 -7.81 8.65 1.06
C CYS A 3 -8.55 9.72 1.90
N VAL A 4 -9.19 9.30 2.99
CA VAL A 4 -9.92 10.19 3.94
C VAL A 4 -9.32 10.16 5.35
N GLN A 5 -8.10 9.64 5.49
CA GLN A 5 -7.38 9.61 6.78
C GLN A 5 -8.06 8.80 7.90
N CYS A 6 -8.88 7.80 7.58
CA CYS A 6 -9.55 6.93 8.57
C CYS A 6 -8.62 6.08 9.44
N GLY A 7 -7.35 5.87 9.05
CA GLY A 7 -6.36 5.16 9.86
C GLY A 7 -6.44 3.63 9.90
N ILE A 8 -7.48 3.01 9.32
CA ILE A 8 -7.68 1.55 9.30
C ILE A 8 -6.46 0.80 8.73
N CYS A 9 -5.83 1.33 7.69
CA CYS A 9 -4.66 0.70 7.07
C CYS A 9 -3.42 0.67 7.99
N SER A 10 -3.16 1.74 8.76
CA SER A 10 -2.06 1.78 9.72
C SER A 10 -2.35 0.90 10.93
N TYR A 11 -3.60 0.88 11.41
CA TYR A 11 -4.02 0.04 12.54
C TYR A 11 -3.84 -1.46 12.27
N ASN A 12 -4.17 -1.91 11.05
CA ASN A 12 -4.05 -3.32 10.68
C ASN A 12 -2.65 -3.69 10.14
N CYS A 13 -1.68 -2.76 10.17
CA CYS A 13 -0.33 -3.09 9.75
C CYS A 13 0.38 -3.86 10.88
N PRO A 14 0.77 -5.14 10.69
CA PRO A 14 1.32 -5.98 11.75
C PRO A 14 2.67 -5.47 12.29
N ILE A 15 3.34 -4.61 11.53
CA ILE A 15 4.64 -4.01 11.86
C ILE A 15 4.55 -2.49 12.06
N ASN A 16 3.33 -1.96 12.24
CA ASN A 16 3.08 -0.56 12.58
C ASN A 16 3.67 0.47 11.60
N ILE A 17 3.61 0.21 10.29
CA ILE A 17 3.91 1.24 9.28
C ILE A 17 2.75 2.24 9.22
N ASP A 18 3.05 3.55 9.17
CA ASP A 18 2.02 4.58 8.97
C ASP A 18 1.55 4.67 7.51
N VAL A 19 0.90 3.60 7.03
CA VAL A 19 0.36 3.49 5.67
C VAL A 19 -0.65 4.61 5.36
N ARG A 20 -1.38 5.10 6.36
CA ARG A 20 -2.34 6.20 6.25
C ARG A 20 -1.68 7.47 5.71
N ARG A 21 -0.46 7.81 6.15
CA ARG A 21 0.27 8.99 5.66
C ARG A 21 0.61 8.83 4.18
N HIS A 22 1.20 7.70 3.81
CA HIS A 22 1.52 7.38 2.41
C HIS A 22 0.28 7.42 1.51
N ALA A 23 -0.85 6.87 1.98
CA ALA A 23 -2.11 6.90 1.26
C ALA A 23 -2.67 8.33 1.08
N TRP A 24 -2.36 9.26 1.99
CA TRP A 24 -2.77 10.67 1.87
C TRP A 24 -1.93 11.42 0.85
N THR A 25 -0.61 11.26 0.94
CA THR A 25 0.37 11.95 0.09
C THR A 25 0.40 11.36 -1.32
N GLY A 26 -0.15 10.14 -1.49
CA GLY A 26 -0.08 9.41 -2.75
C GLY A 26 1.29 8.79 -2.99
N GLU A 27 2.12 8.71 -1.96
CA GLU A 27 3.46 8.13 -2.03
C GLU A 27 3.40 6.61 -1.84
N ALA A 28 4.28 5.90 -2.52
CA ALA A 28 4.44 4.47 -2.31
C ALA A 28 4.98 4.18 -0.91
N VAL A 29 4.53 3.07 -0.31
CA VAL A 29 5.05 2.57 0.97
C VAL A 29 6.39 1.88 0.71
N GLN A 30 7.45 2.67 0.61
CA GLN A 30 8.83 2.19 0.46
C GLN A 30 9.46 1.97 1.83
N ASN A 31 9.12 0.85 2.47
CA ASN A 31 9.67 0.48 3.77
C ASN A 31 10.26 -0.92 3.68
N SER A 32 11.54 -1.09 4.02
CA SER A 32 12.24 -2.38 3.99
C SER A 32 11.63 -3.42 4.92
N ARG A 33 10.87 -3.00 5.93
CA ARG A 33 10.15 -3.90 6.83
C ARG A 33 8.83 -4.37 6.24
N CYS A 34 8.29 -3.72 5.21
CA CYS A 34 7.01 -4.07 4.62
C CYS A 34 7.00 -5.54 4.16
N LEU A 35 6.14 -6.35 4.78
CA LEU A 35 6.02 -7.78 4.48
C LEU A 35 5.20 -8.06 3.21
N THR A 36 4.67 -7.02 2.56
CA THR A 36 3.78 -7.15 1.39
C THR A 36 2.55 -8.03 1.68
N CYS A 37 2.09 -8.06 2.94
CA CYS A 37 1.00 -8.94 3.40
C CYS A 37 -0.38 -8.57 2.84
N GLY A 38 -0.57 -7.35 2.33
CA GLY A 38 -1.82 -6.92 1.68
C GLY A 38 -2.94 -6.44 2.60
N GLU A 39 -2.79 -6.55 3.92
CA GLU A 39 -3.85 -6.18 4.88
C GLU A 39 -4.32 -4.72 4.73
N CYS A 40 -3.37 -3.79 4.52
CA CYS A 40 -3.68 -2.39 4.32
C CYS A 40 -4.51 -2.12 3.05
N VAL A 41 -4.30 -2.91 1.99
CA VAL A 41 -5.05 -2.84 0.73
C VAL A 41 -6.45 -3.42 0.94
N ALA A 42 -6.54 -4.62 1.53
CA ALA A 42 -7.80 -5.33 1.75
C ALA A 42 -8.75 -4.57 2.69
N ARG A 43 -8.22 -3.92 3.73
CA ARG A 43 -9.03 -3.20 4.72
C ARG A 43 -9.35 -1.77 4.35
N CYS A 44 -8.81 -1.22 3.25
CA CYS A 44 -9.08 0.16 2.88
C CYS A 44 -10.53 0.30 2.39
N PRO A 45 -11.44 0.94 3.13
CA PRO A 45 -12.86 1.01 2.76
C PRO A 45 -13.10 1.84 1.50
N ARG A 46 -12.13 2.69 1.13
CA ARG A 46 -12.20 3.53 -0.07
C ARG A 46 -11.44 2.96 -1.25
N GLY A 47 -10.75 1.82 -1.10
CA GLY A 47 -9.89 1.26 -2.15
C GLY A 47 -8.77 2.20 -2.61
N ALA A 48 -8.25 3.05 -1.73
CA ALA A 48 -7.21 4.03 -2.09
C ALA A 48 -5.81 3.41 -2.27
N LEU A 49 -5.62 2.17 -1.83
CA LEU A 49 -4.35 1.46 -1.83
C LEU A 49 -4.39 0.33 -2.86
N ARG A 50 -3.24 0.07 -3.51
CA ARG A 50 -3.04 -1.04 -4.45
C ARG A 50 -1.55 -1.40 -4.48
N PHE A 51 -1.24 -2.66 -4.82
CA PHE A 51 0.12 -3.03 -5.19
C PHE A 51 0.42 -2.58 -6.62
N GLU A 52 1.68 -2.20 -6.84
CA GLU A 52 2.20 -1.99 -8.18
C GLU A 52 2.43 -3.35 -8.85
N ARG A 53 2.05 -3.46 -10.12
CA ARG A 53 2.37 -4.62 -10.94
C ARG A 53 3.72 -4.36 -11.57
N THR A 54 4.69 -5.20 -11.26
CA THR A 54 6.01 -5.18 -11.88
C THR A 54 6.16 -6.42 -12.76
N ASP A 55 6.56 -6.22 -14.00
CA ASP A 55 6.84 -7.31 -14.94
C ASP A 55 8.25 -7.86 -14.69
N LEU A 56 8.44 -8.46 -13.50
CA LEU A 56 9.74 -9.01 -13.07
C LEU A 56 10.25 -10.14 -14.00
N PHE A 57 9.36 -10.72 -14.80
CA PHE A 57 9.68 -11.75 -15.81
C PHE A 57 9.31 -11.29 -17.22
N GLY A 58 9.30 -9.98 -17.48
CA GLY A 58 9.17 -9.48 -18.84
C GLY A 58 10.35 -9.97 -19.67
N GLU A 59 10.13 -11.00 -20.48
CA GLU A 59 10.91 -11.22 -21.69
C GLU A 59 11.01 -9.86 -22.37
N THR A 60 12.24 -9.34 -22.48
CA THR A 60 12.65 -8.08 -23.10
C THR A 60 11.54 -7.45 -23.94
N ALA A 61 10.86 -6.46 -23.37
CA ALA A 61 9.99 -5.57 -24.11
C ALA A 61 10.86 -4.68 -25.00
N LYS A 62 11.17 -5.20 -26.20
CA LYS A 62 11.68 -4.53 -27.42
C LYS A 62 13.05 -3.85 -27.36
#